data_AF-A0A7T1B211-F1
#
_entry.id   AF-A0A7T1B211-F1
#
_cell.length_a   1.000
_cell.length_b   1.000
_cell.length_c   1.000
_cell.angle_alpha   90.00
_cell.angle_beta   90.00
_cell.angle_gamma   90.00
#
_symmetry.space_group_name_H-M   'P 1'
#
loop_
_entity.id
_entity.type
_entity.pdbx_description
1 polymer ?
#
loop_
_entity_poly.entity_id
_entity_poly.type
_entity_poly.pdbx_seq_one_letter_code
_entity_poly.pdbx_strand_id
1 'polypeptide(L)'
;MVLSACDININTGSSNDSKSSKESSSSSDSKKNNQSSNNNSSSSSDSNHNSENTDSNEHYAKVWVSVIEDSGGTADSSNTEIGHEDVSGKALNPYNKSASAKFPNGTQLLSGTPMSAGQVVYTDNNDGTVTVYNVPSHFQNKGWDEDGYTERESNRILDNPKTVKLQDLSQSEINSWTNVISETSGYGDFGSDDSDNDDSSDEVTRDNVIDKVEDYEGHNLDTSKYDYKEPEKNDDGEWGFSFTDKDGNLAGSYIIDQDGDVTKYDENGDPE
;
A
#
# COMPACT_ATOMS: atom_id res chain seq x y z
N MET A 1 55.45 6.04 19.49
CA MET A 1 54.49 7.14 19.66
C MET A 1 53.12 6.46 19.80
N VAL A 2 52.51 6.16 20.96
CA VAL A 2 52.20 6.96 22.19
C VAL A 2 51.68 8.35 21.82
N LEU A 3 50.47 8.83 22.15
CA LEU A 3 49.44 8.57 23.18
C LEU A 3 48.07 9.08 22.64
N SER A 4 46.94 8.38 22.87
CA SER A 4 45.90 8.57 23.91
C SER A 4 44.73 9.52 23.59
N ALA A 5 43.57 9.02 24.00
CA ALA A 5 42.26 9.64 24.12
C ALA A 5 42.21 10.85 25.07
N CYS A 6 41.14 11.64 24.95
CA CYS A 6 40.71 12.59 25.96
C CYS A 6 39.28 12.27 26.41
N ASP A 7 39.17 11.85 27.67
CA ASP A 7 37.97 11.78 28.48
C ASP A 7 37.68 13.12 29.19
N ILE A 8 36.38 13.43 29.31
CA ILE A 8 35.62 13.94 30.47
C ILE A 8 36.25 14.99 31.40
N ASN A 9 35.54 16.10 31.67
CA ASN A 9 35.30 16.48 33.07
C ASN A 9 33.99 17.25 33.33
N ILE A 10 33.33 16.83 34.40
CA ILE A 10 32.18 17.43 35.09
C ILE A 10 32.72 18.23 36.28
N ASN A 11 32.17 19.41 36.58
CA ASN A 11 32.11 19.93 37.95
C ASN A 11 31.01 21.00 38.05
N THR A 12 29.91 20.75 38.80
CA THR A 12 29.63 21.25 40.18
C THR A 12 30.07 22.71 40.43
N GLY A 13 29.30 23.59 41.06
CA GLY A 13 28.07 23.52 41.85
C GLY A 13 27.92 24.85 42.60
N SER A 14 27.03 24.87 43.60
CA SER A 14 26.73 25.95 44.57
C SER A 14 25.86 27.10 44.05
N SER A 15 24.93 27.68 44.81
CA SER A 15 24.19 27.36 46.05
C SER A 15 23.62 28.71 46.53
N ASN A 16 22.63 28.63 47.42
CA ASN A 16 22.16 29.67 48.35
C ASN A 16 21.21 30.73 47.79
N ASP A 17 20.16 31.17 48.50
CA ASP A 17 19.43 30.71 49.69
C ASP A 17 18.31 31.76 49.92
N SER A 18 17.45 31.51 50.91
CA SER A 18 16.52 32.45 51.62
C SER A 18 15.03 32.24 51.30
N LYS A 19 14.26 31.46 52.09
CA LYS A 19 13.65 31.75 53.43
C LYS A 19 12.46 32.74 53.28
N SER A 20 11.24 32.49 53.77
CA SER A 20 10.85 32.08 55.11
C SER A 20 9.32 31.84 55.22
N SER A 21 8.92 30.79 55.97
CA SER A 21 7.86 30.75 57.02
C SER A 21 6.38 31.00 56.65
N LYS A 22 5.38 30.22 57.11
CA LYS A 22 5.02 29.88 58.51
C LYS A 22 4.03 28.70 58.58
N GLU A 23 4.09 27.98 59.70
CA GLU A 23 3.25 26.86 60.19
C GLU A 23 1.77 27.23 60.46
N SER A 24 0.86 26.24 60.51
CA SER A 24 0.40 25.60 61.77
C SER A 24 -0.94 24.83 61.66
N SER A 25 -0.94 23.54 62.08
CA SER A 25 -1.90 22.78 62.93
C SER A 25 -3.43 23.04 62.84
N SER A 26 -4.39 22.12 63.01
CA SER A 26 -4.47 20.78 63.65
C SER A 26 -5.89 20.20 63.48
N SER A 27 -5.97 18.86 63.35
CA SER A 27 -6.88 17.88 64.00
C SER A 27 -8.38 18.17 64.24
N SER A 28 -9.26 17.25 63.77
CA SER A 28 -10.17 16.45 64.64
C SER A 28 -11.16 15.56 63.86
N ASP A 29 -11.35 14.34 64.38
CA ASP A 29 -12.28 13.26 64.01
C ASP A 29 -13.75 13.65 63.73
N SER A 30 -14.41 12.91 62.84
CA SER A 30 -15.72 12.29 63.12
C SER A 30 -16.20 11.32 62.02
N LYS A 31 -16.55 10.09 62.44
CA LYS A 31 -17.32 9.11 61.68
C LYS A 31 -18.73 9.64 61.36
N LYS A 32 -19.19 9.46 60.12
CA LYS A 32 -20.60 9.22 59.79
C LYS A 32 -20.72 8.44 58.48
N ASN A 33 -21.39 7.29 58.56
CA ASN A 33 -21.90 6.54 57.43
C ASN A 33 -22.82 7.42 56.57
N ASN A 34 -22.68 7.37 55.25
CA ASN A 34 -23.82 7.34 54.36
C ASN A 34 -23.48 6.65 53.05
N GLN A 35 -24.29 5.64 52.75
CA GLN A 35 -24.37 4.90 51.51
C GLN A 35 -24.81 5.85 50.39
N SER A 36 -23.98 6.01 49.36
CA SER A 36 -24.40 6.56 48.07
C SER A 36 -23.55 5.93 46.98
N SER A 37 -24.26 5.25 46.08
CA SER A 37 -23.82 4.68 44.82
C SER A 37 -23.00 5.70 44.03
N ASN A 38 -21.78 5.32 43.62
CA ASN A 38 -21.15 5.97 42.49
C ASN A 38 -20.27 4.99 41.72
N ASN A 39 -20.53 4.96 40.41
CA ASN A 39 -19.80 4.24 39.38
C ASN A 39 -18.32 4.61 39.45
N ASN A 40 -17.46 3.60 39.57
CA ASN A 40 -16.05 3.74 39.24
C ASN A 40 -15.82 2.99 37.92
N SER A 41 -16.08 3.70 36.83
CA SER A 41 -15.47 3.40 35.54
C SER A 41 -13.98 3.71 35.68
N SER A 42 -13.18 2.69 35.98
CA SER A 42 -11.75 2.76 35.72
C SER A 42 -11.59 2.90 34.22
N SER A 43 -11.26 4.12 33.77
CA SER A 43 -10.74 4.37 32.44
C SER A 43 -9.38 3.70 32.32
N SER A 44 -9.39 2.39 32.04
CA SER A 44 -8.32 1.77 31.28
C SER A 44 -8.54 2.22 29.85
N SER A 45 -7.84 3.28 29.47
CA SER A 45 -7.50 3.55 28.08
C SER A 45 -6.60 2.39 27.63
N ASP A 46 -7.21 1.25 27.35
CA ASP A 46 -6.64 0.25 26.48
C ASP A 46 -6.72 0.83 25.07
N SER A 47 -5.69 1.60 24.72
CA SER A 47 -5.28 1.75 23.34
C SER A 47 -4.80 0.37 22.85
N ASN A 48 -5.76 -0.54 22.66
CA ASN A 48 -5.58 -1.65 21.75
C ASN A 48 -5.50 -1.01 20.37
N HIS A 49 -4.29 -0.63 19.97
CA HIS A 49 -3.95 -0.40 18.57
C HIS A 49 -4.00 -1.78 17.90
N ASN A 50 -5.22 -2.29 17.72
CA ASN A 50 -5.47 -3.33 16.77
C ASN A 50 -5.08 -2.69 15.44
N SER A 51 -3.99 -3.17 14.83
CA SER A 51 -3.61 -2.75 13.48
C SER A 51 -4.86 -2.91 12.63
N GLU A 52 -5.50 -1.80 12.25
CA GLU A 52 -6.66 -1.88 11.36
C GLU A 52 -6.16 -2.51 10.06
N ASN A 53 -6.88 -3.52 9.57
CA ASN A 53 -6.57 -4.09 8.28
C ASN A 53 -6.93 -3.05 7.21
N THR A 54 -5.93 -2.40 6.64
CA THR A 54 -6.09 -1.40 5.59
C THR A 54 -6.62 -2.02 4.30
N ASP A 55 -6.42 -3.33 4.13
CA ASP A 55 -6.86 -4.09 2.96
C ASP A 55 -8.20 -4.78 3.26
N SER A 56 -9.22 -3.97 3.57
CA SER A 56 -10.57 -4.44 3.88
C SER A 56 -11.65 -3.51 3.35
N ASN A 57 -12.80 -4.07 2.97
CA ASN A 57 -13.96 -3.29 2.54
C ASN A 57 -14.41 -2.29 3.62
N GLU A 58 -14.26 -2.63 4.91
CA GLU A 58 -14.55 -1.73 6.01
C GLU A 58 -13.62 -0.51 6.01
N HIS A 59 -12.33 -0.72 5.75
CA HIS A 59 -11.37 0.38 5.63
C HIS A 59 -11.67 1.23 4.38
N TYR A 60 -11.90 0.59 3.23
CA TYR A 60 -12.25 1.29 1.98
C TYR A 60 -13.51 2.15 2.13
N ALA A 61 -14.52 1.65 2.86
CA ALA A 61 -15.71 2.42 3.20
C ALA A 61 -15.39 3.68 4.01
N LYS A 62 -14.54 3.57 5.04
CA LYS A 62 -14.10 4.72 5.84
C LYS A 62 -13.37 5.74 4.98
N VAL A 63 -12.46 5.30 4.12
CA VAL A 63 -11.71 6.18 3.22
C VAL A 63 -12.65 6.90 2.27
N TRP A 64 -13.52 6.16 1.56
CA TRP A 64 -14.46 6.73 0.60
C TRP A 64 -15.31 7.84 1.21
N VAL A 65 -16.00 7.56 2.31
CA VAL A 65 -16.88 8.54 2.98
C VAL A 65 -16.08 9.75 3.45
N SER A 66 -14.95 9.51 4.12
CA SER A 66 -14.13 10.59 4.70
C SER A 66 -13.61 11.54 3.62
N VAL A 67 -13.12 11.00 2.50
CA VAL A 67 -12.55 11.81 1.41
C VAL A 67 -13.63 12.55 0.62
N ILE A 68 -14.75 11.88 0.30
CA ILE A 68 -15.85 12.53 -0.42
C ILE A 68 -16.43 13.69 0.40
N GLU A 69 -16.67 13.50 1.70
CA GLU A 69 -17.20 14.57 2.55
C GLU A 69 -16.19 15.70 2.80
N ASP A 70 -14.90 15.38 2.96
CA ASP A 70 -13.83 16.38 3.09
C ASP A 70 -13.65 17.21 1.79
N SER A 71 -14.03 16.66 0.64
CA SER A 71 -14.13 17.41 -0.62
C SER A 71 -15.43 18.23 -0.78
N GLY A 72 -16.34 18.16 0.19
CA GLY A 72 -17.65 18.83 0.18
C GLY A 72 -18.75 18.08 -0.57
N GLY A 73 -18.50 16.81 -0.93
CA GLY A 73 -19.49 15.92 -1.53
C GLY A 73 -20.43 15.30 -0.49
N THR A 74 -21.31 14.41 -0.95
CA THR A 74 -22.17 13.60 -0.09
C THR A 74 -22.11 12.17 -0.59
N ALA A 75 -21.71 11.25 0.29
CA ALA A 75 -21.61 9.84 -0.04
C ALA A 75 -22.97 9.16 0.19
N ASP A 76 -23.52 8.49 -0.82
CA ASP A 76 -24.78 7.75 -0.74
C ASP A 76 -24.60 6.33 -1.31
N SER A 77 -24.60 5.34 -0.42
CA SER A 77 -24.39 3.93 -0.79
C SER A 77 -25.59 3.30 -1.51
N SER A 78 -26.76 3.94 -1.52
CA SER A 78 -27.96 3.37 -2.15
C SER A 78 -27.94 3.44 -3.69
N ASN A 79 -27.07 4.28 -4.25
CA ASN A 79 -26.96 4.54 -5.67
C ASN A 79 -25.49 4.62 -6.15
N THR A 80 -24.57 4.08 -5.34
CA THR A 80 -23.13 4.08 -5.64
C THR A 80 -22.59 2.69 -5.47
N GLU A 81 -22.01 2.14 -6.53
CA GLU A 81 -21.12 0.98 -6.46
C GLU A 81 -19.66 1.47 -6.44
N ILE A 82 -18.78 0.78 -5.73
CA ILE A 82 -17.37 1.14 -5.62
C ILE A 82 -16.52 -0.03 -6.11
N GLY A 83 -15.74 0.20 -7.15
CA GLY A 83 -14.62 -0.66 -7.53
C GLY A 83 -13.40 -0.32 -6.70
N HIS A 84 -12.73 -1.33 -6.15
CA HIS A 84 -11.42 -1.22 -5.49
C HIS A 84 -10.34 -1.84 -6.37
N GLU A 85 -9.19 -1.18 -6.51
CA GLU A 85 -8.02 -1.72 -7.21
C GLU A 85 -6.72 -1.22 -6.58
N ASP A 86 -5.74 -2.11 -6.40
CA ASP A 86 -4.36 -1.71 -6.10
C ASP A 86 -3.68 -1.18 -7.37
N VAL A 87 -3.18 0.05 -7.29
CA VAL A 87 -2.53 0.76 -8.40
C VAL A 87 -1.08 1.11 -8.08
N SER A 88 -0.50 0.50 -7.05
CA SER A 88 0.92 0.64 -6.67
C SER A 88 1.82 0.42 -7.88
N GLY A 89 2.77 1.33 -8.10
CA GLY A 89 3.73 1.24 -9.20
C GLY A 89 3.16 1.46 -10.60
N LYS A 90 1.83 1.48 -10.79
CA LYS A 90 1.22 1.78 -12.10
C LYS A 90 1.43 3.24 -12.48
N ALA A 91 1.49 3.51 -13.78
CA ALA A 91 1.54 4.87 -14.32
C ALA A 91 0.27 5.67 -13.98
N LEU A 92 0.43 6.92 -13.49
CA LEU A 92 -0.70 7.79 -13.15
C LEU A 92 -1.58 8.13 -14.36
N ASN A 93 -0.97 8.32 -15.53
CA ASN A 93 -1.66 8.46 -16.80
C ASN A 93 -1.50 7.17 -17.61
N PRO A 94 -2.53 6.31 -17.65
CA PRO A 94 -2.42 5.04 -18.36
C PRO A 94 -2.35 5.17 -19.89
N TYR A 95 -2.66 6.34 -20.45
CA TYR A 95 -2.63 6.57 -21.90
C TYR A 95 -1.27 7.06 -22.41
N ASN A 96 -0.37 7.45 -21.51
CA ASN A 96 1.02 7.79 -21.82
C ASN A 96 1.90 7.28 -20.67
N LYS A 97 2.02 5.94 -20.59
CA LYS A 97 2.64 5.23 -19.47
C LYS A 97 4.12 5.60 -19.29
N SER A 98 4.87 5.65 -20.39
CA SER A 98 6.33 5.85 -20.39
C SER A 98 6.76 7.22 -19.87
N ALA A 99 5.96 8.26 -20.11
CA ALA A 99 6.22 9.60 -19.59
C ALA A 99 5.57 9.89 -18.24
N SER A 100 4.68 9.03 -17.77
CA SER A 100 3.92 9.29 -16.54
C SER A 100 4.70 8.89 -15.29
N ALA A 101 4.57 9.69 -14.23
CA ALA A 101 5.02 9.29 -12.92
C ALA A 101 4.24 8.05 -12.44
N LYS A 102 4.94 7.12 -11.78
CA LYS A 102 4.37 5.91 -11.19
C LYS A 102 3.79 6.22 -9.82
N PHE A 103 2.66 5.61 -9.46
CA PHE A 103 2.09 5.75 -8.13
C PHE A 103 3.04 5.17 -7.07
N PRO A 104 3.10 5.78 -5.87
CA PRO A 104 3.82 5.23 -4.73
C PRO A 104 3.32 3.82 -4.36
N ASN A 105 4.16 3.04 -3.69
CA ASN A 105 3.76 1.73 -3.18
C ASN A 105 2.66 1.86 -2.12
N GLY A 106 1.70 0.94 -2.15
CA GLY A 106 0.51 0.94 -1.30
C GLY A 106 -0.57 1.92 -1.76
N THR A 107 -0.54 2.37 -3.02
CA THR A 107 -1.57 3.28 -3.55
C THR A 107 -2.79 2.47 -3.99
N GLN A 108 -3.94 2.82 -3.41
CA GLN A 108 -5.23 2.20 -3.69
C GLN A 108 -6.14 3.16 -4.48
N LEU A 109 -6.93 2.62 -5.40
CA LEU A 109 -7.95 3.32 -6.16
C LEU A 109 -9.34 2.83 -5.74
N LEU A 110 -10.22 3.77 -5.41
CA LEU A 110 -11.66 3.56 -5.26
C LEU A 110 -12.38 4.32 -6.37
N SER A 111 -13.13 3.63 -7.22
CA SER A 111 -13.86 4.22 -8.34
C SER A 111 -15.38 4.04 -8.17
N GLY A 112 -16.12 5.14 -8.14
CA GLY A 112 -17.57 5.12 -7.98
C GLY A 112 -18.32 4.95 -9.31
N THR A 113 -19.37 4.13 -9.30
CA THR A 113 -20.34 3.98 -10.39
C THR A 113 -21.73 4.44 -9.91
N PRO A 114 -22.40 5.37 -10.62
CA PRO A 114 -21.99 6.03 -11.86
C PRO A 114 -20.76 6.94 -11.67
N MET A 115 -20.02 7.25 -12.75
CA MET A 115 -18.77 8.06 -12.69
C MET A 115 -18.91 9.41 -11.96
N SER A 116 -20.12 9.96 -11.87
CA SER A 116 -20.40 11.17 -11.10
C SER A 116 -20.23 11.00 -9.58
N ALA A 117 -20.22 9.75 -9.08
CA ALA A 117 -19.90 9.44 -7.70
C ALA A 117 -18.44 9.75 -7.36
N GLY A 118 -17.57 9.83 -8.38
CA GLY A 118 -16.19 10.27 -8.25
C GLY A 118 -15.20 9.12 -8.14
N GLN A 119 -13.98 9.47 -7.75
CA GLN A 119 -12.90 8.52 -7.49
C GLN A 119 -12.05 9.03 -6.32
N VAL A 120 -11.39 8.11 -5.63
CA VAL A 120 -10.42 8.39 -4.57
C VAL A 120 -9.16 7.59 -4.86
N VAL A 121 -8.02 8.26 -4.99
CA VAL A 121 -6.70 7.62 -5.11
C VAL A 121 -5.90 8.01 -3.88
N TYR A 122 -5.45 7.03 -3.10
CA TYR A 122 -4.85 7.30 -1.80
C TYR A 122 -3.78 6.28 -1.40
N THR A 123 -2.96 6.66 -0.43
CA THR A 123 -2.09 5.76 0.34
C THR A 123 -2.48 5.86 1.81
N ASP A 124 -2.47 4.73 2.52
CA ASP A 124 -2.74 4.72 3.95
C ASP A 124 -1.49 5.10 4.77
N ASN A 125 -1.64 6.03 5.73
CA ASN A 125 -0.53 6.49 6.57
C ASN A 125 -0.35 5.64 7.84
N ASN A 126 -1.22 4.66 8.08
CA ASN A 126 -1.26 3.76 9.23
C ASN A 126 -1.40 4.49 10.58
N ASP A 127 -1.94 5.71 10.57
CA ASP A 127 -2.13 6.57 11.74
C ASP A 127 -3.58 7.11 11.86
N GLY A 128 -4.50 6.51 11.12
CA GLY A 128 -5.90 6.96 11.00
C GLY A 128 -6.09 8.14 10.04
N THR A 129 -5.08 8.43 9.22
CA THR A 129 -5.16 9.37 8.09
C THR A 129 -4.74 8.70 6.80
N VAL A 130 -5.15 9.30 5.68
CA VAL A 130 -4.76 8.89 4.33
C VAL A 130 -4.15 10.06 3.57
N THR A 131 -3.22 9.75 2.69
CA THR A 131 -2.62 10.70 1.75
C THR A 131 -3.32 10.54 0.41
N VAL A 132 -4.13 11.53 0.03
CA VAL A 132 -5.00 11.52 -1.16
C VAL A 132 -4.34 12.28 -2.31
N TYR A 133 -4.33 11.67 -3.49
CA TYR A 133 -3.81 12.25 -4.73
C TYR A 133 -4.95 12.78 -5.59
N ASN A 134 -4.82 14.02 -6.06
CA ASN A 134 -5.84 14.66 -6.91
C ASN A 134 -5.72 14.21 -8.37
N VAL A 135 -5.85 12.91 -8.61
CA VAL A 135 -5.77 12.30 -9.94
C VAL A 135 -7.03 12.64 -10.73
N PRO A 136 -6.91 13.11 -11.99
CA PRO A 136 -8.06 13.27 -12.88
C PRO A 136 -8.80 11.94 -13.08
N SER A 137 -10.13 11.96 -13.07
CA SER A 137 -10.92 10.77 -13.47
C SER A 137 -10.83 10.48 -14.97
N HIS A 138 -10.39 11.47 -15.74
CA HIS A 138 -10.14 11.32 -17.16
C HIS A 138 -9.07 12.31 -17.64
N PHE A 139 -8.21 11.84 -18.54
CA PHE A 139 -7.11 12.60 -19.13
C PHE A 139 -7.53 13.30 -20.43
N GLN A 140 -8.67 14.00 -20.41
CA GLN A 140 -9.31 14.57 -21.61
C GLN A 140 -8.53 15.73 -22.29
N ASN A 141 -7.55 16.33 -21.61
CA ASN A 141 -6.73 17.39 -22.20
C ASN A 141 -5.63 16.76 -23.06
N LYS A 142 -5.53 17.16 -24.33
CA LYS A 142 -4.49 16.70 -25.28
C LYS A 142 -3.06 16.89 -24.78
N GLY A 143 -2.83 17.79 -23.83
CA GLY A 143 -1.52 17.90 -23.18
C GLY A 143 -1.09 16.57 -22.54
N TRP A 144 -2.02 15.74 -22.06
CA TRP A 144 -1.71 14.42 -21.49
C TRP A 144 -1.20 13.39 -22.52
N ASP A 145 -1.24 13.71 -23.81
CA ASP A 145 -0.60 12.91 -24.86
C ASP A 145 0.87 13.33 -25.08
N GLU A 146 1.29 14.49 -24.54
CA GLU A 146 2.64 15.04 -24.70
C GLU A 146 3.52 14.68 -23.49
N ASP A 147 4.63 13.96 -23.71
CA ASP A 147 5.49 13.44 -22.65
C ASP A 147 5.89 14.51 -21.61
N GLY A 148 6.41 15.66 -22.06
CA GLY A 148 6.87 16.73 -21.16
C GLY A 148 5.75 17.47 -20.42
N TYR A 149 4.49 17.29 -20.82
CA TYR A 149 3.33 17.75 -20.04
C TYR A 149 2.88 16.66 -19.08
N THR A 150 2.76 15.41 -19.54
CA THR A 150 2.38 14.25 -18.74
C THR A 150 3.32 14.05 -17.57
N GLU A 151 4.63 14.02 -17.80
CA GLU A 151 5.65 13.87 -16.76
C GLU A 151 5.49 14.97 -15.69
N ARG A 152 5.40 16.23 -16.13
CA ARG A 152 5.33 17.37 -15.22
C ARG A 152 4.05 17.39 -14.39
N GLU A 153 2.89 17.18 -15.01
CA GLU A 153 1.61 17.26 -14.30
C GLU A 153 1.35 16.02 -13.45
N SER A 154 1.79 14.83 -13.89
CA SER A 154 1.71 13.62 -13.04
C SER A 154 2.60 13.76 -11.79
N ASN A 155 3.86 14.18 -11.94
CA ASN A 155 4.73 14.48 -10.79
C ASN A 155 4.13 15.56 -9.90
N ARG A 156 3.59 16.64 -10.48
CA ARG A 156 2.92 17.71 -9.71
C ARG A 156 1.75 17.17 -8.88
N ILE A 157 0.95 16.24 -9.40
CA ILE A 157 -0.15 15.63 -8.63
C ILE A 157 0.41 14.83 -7.45
N LEU A 158 1.43 14.00 -7.68
CA LEU A 158 2.04 13.18 -6.63
C LEU A 158 2.79 14.01 -5.57
N ASP A 159 3.39 15.14 -5.96
CA ASP A 159 4.11 16.06 -5.07
C ASP A 159 3.19 16.97 -4.25
N ASN A 160 1.91 17.05 -4.60
CA ASN A 160 0.94 17.92 -3.90
C ASN A 160 -0.26 17.12 -3.38
N PRO A 161 -0.04 16.08 -2.56
CA PRO A 161 -1.14 15.30 -2.01
C PRO A 161 -1.86 16.08 -0.89
N LYS A 162 -3.05 15.62 -0.54
CA LYS A 162 -3.84 16.11 0.58
C LYS A 162 -3.96 15.05 1.65
N THR A 163 -3.58 15.36 2.89
CA THR A 163 -3.85 14.47 4.02
C THR A 163 -5.30 14.64 4.48
N VAL A 164 -6.02 13.52 4.59
CA VAL A 164 -7.41 13.47 5.07
C VAL A 164 -7.47 12.57 6.30
N LYS A 165 -8.14 13.04 7.35
CA LYS A 165 -8.36 12.25 8.56
C LYS A 165 -9.59 11.36 8.37
N LEU A 166 -9.45 10.07 8.68
CA LEU A 166 -10.56 9.13 8.60
C LEU A 166 -11.58 9.40 9.69
N GLN A 167 -12.85 9.39 9.29
CA GLN A 167 -13.98 9.51 10.21
C GLN A 167 -14.24 8.19 10.92
N ASP A 168 -14.74 8.30 12.15
CA ASP A 168 -15.22 7.16 12.92
C ASP A 168 -16.68 6.89 12.56
N LEU A 169 -16.88 6.00 11.59
CA LEU A 169 -18.20 5.62 11.09
C LEU A 169 -18.87 4.59 12.00
N SER A 170 -20.18 4.66 12.15
CA SER A 170 -20.93 3.62 12.84
C SER A 170 -20.90 2.30 12.06
N GLN A 171 -21.02 1.16 12.75
CA GLN A 171 -21.05 -0.15 12.09
C GLN A 171 -22.17 -0.26 11.04
N SER A 172 -23.30 0.41 11.26
CA SER A 172 -24.40 0.46 10.27
C SER A 172 -24.01 1.15 8.97
N GLU A 173 -23.25 2.24 9.05
CA GLU A 173 -22.76 2.99 7.88
C GLU A 173 -21.66 2.21 7.16
N ILE A 174 -20.75 1.60 7.91
CA ILE A 174 -19.73 0.72 7.33
C ILE A 174 -20.42 -0.42 6.54
N ASN A 175 -21.39 -1.10 7.16
CA ASN A 175 -22.10 -2.20 6.52
C ASN A 175 -22.89 -1.79 5.26
N SER A 176 -23.35 -0.53 5.16
CA SER A 176 -24.04 -0.08 3.95
C SER A 176 -23.09 0.08 2.77
N TRP A 177 -21.82 0.44 3.04
CA TRP A 177 -20.79 0.58 2.02
C TRP A 177 -20.09 -0.74 1.67
N THR A 178 -19.82 -1.60 2.65
CA THR A 178 -19.11 -2.87 2.39
C THR A 178 -19.82 -3.77 1.37
N ASN A 179 -21.15 -3.69 1.28
CA ASN A 179 -21.98 -4.46 0.34
C ASN A 179 -21.92 -3.96 -1.10
N VAL A 180 -21.46 -2.73 -1.32
CA VAL A 180 -21.36 -2.10 -2.64
C VAL A 180 -19.91 -1.92 -3.09
N ILE A 181 -18.95 -2.39 -2.29
CA ILE A 181 -17.53 -2.41 -2.62
C ILE A 181 -17.15 -3.79 -3.17
N SER A 182 -16.50 -3.81 -4.32
CA SER A 182 -15.97 -5.01 -4.94
C SER A 182 -14.60 -4.77 -5.54
N GLU A 183 -13.74 -5.79 -5.51
CA GLU A 183 -12.49 -5.79 -6.26
C GLU A 183 -12.74 -5.62 -7.76
N THR A 184 -11.93 -4.79 -8.40
CA THR A 184 -11.89 -4.59 -9.85
C THR A 184 -10.45 -4.63 -10.33
N SER A 185 -10.29 -4.94 -11.59
CA SER A 185 -9.02 -4.88 -12.30
C SER A 185 -9.28 -4.18 -13.62
N GLY A 186 -8.40 -3.30 -14.05
CA GLY A 186 -8.51 -2.64 -15.35
C GLY A 186 -8.04 -1.21 -15.37
N TYR A 187 -7.51 -0.68 -14.27
CA TYR A 187 -6.81 0.59 -14.29
C TYR A 187 -5.64 0.51 -15.27
N GLY A 188 -5.80 1.23 -16.38
CA GLY A 188 -4.81 1.28 -17.45
C GLY A 188 -4.81 0.11 -18.43
N ASP A 189 -5.79 -0.78 -18.34
CA ASP A 189 -6.10 -1.78 -19.36
C ASP A 189 -7.00 -1.17 -20.44
N PHE A 190 -6.49 -0.13 -21.11
CA PHE A 190 -7.12 0.43 -22.30
C PHE A 190 -6.36 -0.11 -23.48
N GLY A 191 -6.90 -1.16 -24.10
CA GLY A 191 -6.33 -1.89 -25.24
C GLY A 191 -5.53 -1.00 -26.20
N SER A 192 -4.23 -0.94 -25.92
CA SER A 192 -3.18 -0.66 -26.88
C SER A 192 -2.47 -1.99 -27.02
N ASP A 193 -2.38 -2.43 -28.27
CA ASP A 193 -1.55 -3.52 -28.78
C ASP A 193 -0.06 -3.15 -28.62
N ASP A 194 0.33 -2.79 -27.40
CA ASP A 194 1.70 -2.56 -26.97
C ASP A 194 1.96 -3.57 -25.87
N SER A 195 2.70 -4.61 -26.27
CA SER A 195 3.42 -5.53 -25.40
C SER A 195 4.45 -4.76 -24.58
N ASP A 196 3.99 -3.90 -23.67
CA ASP A 196 4.83 -3.31 -22.64
C ASP A 196 4.75 -4.26 -21.45
N ASN A 197 5.61 -5.27 -21.54
CA ASN A 197 6.07 -6.09 -20.43
C ASN A 197 6.69 -5.11 -19.41
N ASP A 198 5.88 -4.65 -18.44
CA ASP A 198 6.32 -3.76 -17.36
C ASP A 198 7.14 -4.65 -16.43
N ASP A 199 8.42 -4.76 -16.77
CA ASP A 199 9.47 -5.36 -15.97
C ASP A 199 9.58 -4.59 -14.65
N SER A 200 8.68 -4.95 -13.73
CA SER A 200 8.86 -4.69 -12.32
C SER A 200 10.06 -5.53 -11.93
N SER A 201 11.19 -4.85 -11.76
CA SER A 201 12.43 -5.31 -11.11
C SER A 201 12.17 -5.63 -9.63
N ASP A 202 11.19 -6.50 -9.38
CA ASP A 202 11.03 -7.24 -8.16
C ASP A 202 12.09 -8.35 -8.17
N GLU A 203 12.88 -8.40 -7.10
CA GLU A 203 13.90 -9.43 -6.92
C GLU A 203 13.31 -10.81 -7.23
N VAL A 204 13.97 -11.59 -8.09
CA VAL A 204 13.48 -12.91 -8.46
C VAL A 204 13.55 -13.83 -7.24
N THR A 205 12.38 -14.31 -6.82
CA THR A 205 12.19 -15.20 -5.68
C THR A 205 11.58 -16.53 -6.14
N ARG A 206 11.62 -17.53 -5.26
CA ARG A 206 10.99 -18.82 -5.54
C ARG A 206 9.49 -18.71 -5.85
N ASP A 207 8.83 -17.74 -5.23
CA ASP A 207 7.38 -17.60 -5.28
C ASP A 207 6.93 -16.91 -6.58
N ASN A 208 7.72 -15.99 -7.15
CA ASN A 208 7.38 -15.26 -8.38
C ASN A 208 8.01 -15.83 -9.67
N VAL A 209 8.94 -16.80 -9.56
CA VAL A 209 9.66 -17.31 -10.74
C VAL A 209 8.76 -18.00 -11.77
N ILE A 210 7.68 -18.65 -11.32
CA ILE A 210 6.69 -19.25 -12.23
C ILE A 210 5.88 -18.17 -12.91
N ASP A 211 5.46 -17.15 -12.16
CA ASP A 211 4.71 -16.01 -12.69
C ASP A 211 5.52 -15.29 -13.79
N LYS A 212 6.83 -15.08 -13.59
CA LYS A 212 7.71 -14.51 -14.62
C LYS A 212 7.77 -15.35 -15.90
N VAL A 213 7.75 -16.67 -15.80
CA VAL A 213 7.77 -17.55 -16.99
C VAL A 213 6.40 -17.61 -17.66
N GLU A 214 5.30 -17.66 -16.91
CA GLU A 214 3.95 -17.62 -17.47
C GLU A 214 3.66 -16.30 -18.20
N ASP A 215 4.22 -15.21 -17.69
CA ASP A 215 4.18 -13.90 -18.34
C ASP A 215 5.02 -13.88 -19.64
N TYR A 216 6.26 -14.40 -19.61
CA TYR A 216 7.10 -14.57 -20.81
C TYR A 216 6.42 -15.41 -21.90
N GLU A 217 5.76 -16.51 -21.54
CA GLU A 217 5.01 -17.36 -22.47
C GLU A 217 3.67 -16.73 -22.90
N GLY A 218 3.18 -15.73 -22.17
CA GLY A 218 1.86 -15.11 -22.36
C GLY A 218 0.69 -16.05 -22.03
N HIS A 219 0.94 -17.14 -21.31
CA HIS A 219 -0.06 -18.12 -20.88
C HIS A 219 0.46 -19.00 -19.74
N ASN A 220 -0.46 -19.59 -18.97
CA ASN A 220 -0.12 -20.52 -17.90
C ASN A 220 0.58 -21.78 -18.43
N LEU A 221 1.54 -22.28 -17.64
CA LEU A 221 2.31 -23.47 -18.00
C LEU A 221 1.39 -24.69 -18.18
N ASP A 222 1.50 -25.34 -19.34
CA ASP A 222 0.66 -26.50 -19.67
C ASP A 222 1.11 -27.76 -18.90
N THR A 223 0.65 -27.87 -17.66
CA THR A 223 0.86 -29.04 -16.78
C THR A 223 0.13 -30.30 -17.25
N SER A 224 -0.79 -30.17 -18.21
CA SER A 224 -1.45 -31.32 -18.83
C SER A 224 -0.54 -31.99 -19.87
N LYS A 225 0.34 -31.20 -20.51
CA LYS A 225 1.29 -31.66 -21.52
C LYS A 225 2.68 -31.96 -20.98
N TYR A 226 3.16 -31.18 -20.01
CA TYR A 226 4.51 -31.32 -19.45
C TYR A 226 4.49 -31.52 -17.94
N ASP A 227 5.61 -32.02 -17.42
CA ASP A 227 5.91 -32.09 -16.00
C ASP A 227 7.07 -31.13 -15.70
N TYR A 228 6.82 -30.13 -14.86
CA TYR A 228 7.78 -29.09 -14.51
C TYR A 228 8.50 -29.45 -13.21
N LYS A 229 9.82 -29.30 -13.17
CA LYS A 229 10.58 -29.43 -11.93
C LYS A 229 10.46 -28.17 -11.09
N GLU A 230 10.78 -28.32 -9.81
CA GLU A 230 10.86 -27.18 -8.91
C GLU A 230 11.98 -26.22 -9.34
N PRO A 231 11.75 -24.90 -9.26
CA PRO A 231 12.78 -23.89 -9.49
C PRO A 231 13.94 -23.99 -8.51
N GLU A 232 15.17 -23.82 -8.98
CA GLU A 232 16.38 -23.81 -8.18
C GLU A 232 17.19 -22.54 -8.47
N LYS A 233 17.83 -21.99 -7.44
CA LYS A 233 18.72 -20.83 -7.56
C LYS A 233 20.17 -21.30 -7.71
N ASN A 234 20.87 -20.79 -8.72
CA ASN A 234 22.28 -21.13 -8.96
C ASN A 234 23.24 -20.23 -8.15
N ASP A 235 24.54 -20.52 -8.23
CA ASP A 235 25.59 -19.77 -7.51
C ASP A 235 25.72 -18.32 -7.99
N ASP A 236 25.29 -18.04 -9.23
CA ASP A 236 25.28 -16.71 -9.85
C ASP A 236 24.01 -15.91 -9.48
N GLY A 237 23.10 -16.51 -8.70
CA GLY A 237 21.89 -15.87 -8.20
C GLY A 237 20.71 -15.86 -9.16
N GLU A 238 20.82 -16.56 -10.29
CA GLU A 238 19.76 -16.77 -11.27
C GLU A 238 18.87 -17.94 -10.84
N TRP A 239 17.61 -17.92 -11.25
CA TRP A 239 16.68 -19.01 -11.03
C TRP A 239 16.47 -19.82 -12.29
N GLY A 240 16.25 -21.12 -12.17
CA GLY A 240 15.89 -21.94 -13.32
C GLY A 240 15.18 -23.23 -12.98
N PHE A 241 14.45 -23.78 -13.95
CA PHE A 241 13.83 -25.10 -13.87
C PHE A 241 13.75 -25.76 -15.24
N SER A 242 13.80 -27.08 -15.25
CA SER A 242 13.60 -27.91 -16.45
C SER A 242 12.20 -28.49 -16.49
N PHE A 243 11.66 -28.76 -17.67
CA PHE A 243 10.41 -29.49 -17.85
C PHE A 243 10.59 -30.69 -18.79
N THR A 244 9.82 -31.74 -18.53
CA THR A 244 9.85 -32.98 -19.31
C THR A 244 8.49 -33.24 -19.96
N ASP A 245 8.49 -33.99 -21.05
CA ASP A 245 7.26 -34.61 -21.54
C ASP A 245 6.74 -35.66 -20.54
N LYS A 246 5.52 -36.17 -20.78
CA LYS A 246 4.89 -37.20 -19.93
C LYS A 246 5.59 -38.56 -19.97
N ASP A 247 6.50 -38.76 -20.92
CA ASP A 247 7.35 -39.94 -21.02
C ASP A 247 8.68 -39.75 -20.25
N GLY A 248 8.92 -38.55 -19.70
CA GLY A 248 10.08 -38.19 -18.89
C GLY A 248 11.29 -37.68 -19.69
N ASN A 249 11.15 -37.40 -20.99
CA ASN A 249 12.22 -36.83 -21.80
C ASN A 249 12.30 -35.31 -21.57
N LEU A 250 13.52 -34.77 -21.51
CA LEU A 250 13.74 -33.33 -21.40
C LEU A 250 13.12 -32.63 -22.61
N ALA A 251 12.19 -31.70 -22.34
CA ALA A 251 11.54 -30.90 -23.37
C ALA A 251 12.10 -29.47 -23.42
N GLY A 252 12.71 -29.01 -22.33
CA GLY A 252 13.40 -27.73 -22.27
C GLY A 252 13.68 -27.27 -20.84
N SER A 253 14.17 -26.03 -20.73
CA SER A 253 14.39 -25.37 -19.44
C SER A 253 14.26 -23.85 -19.55
N TYR A 254 14.01 -23.21 -18.42
CA TYR A 254 14.02 -21.75 -18.28
C TYR A 254 15.15 -21.33 -17.34
N ILE A 255 15.79 -20.20 -17.66
CA ILE A 255 16.69 -19.46 -16.78
C ILE A 255 16.15 -18.03 -16.69
N ILE A 256 16.07 -17.52 -15.47
CA ILE A 256 15.60 -16.18 -15.13
C ILE A 256 16.75 -15.50 -14.42
N ASP A 257 17.26 -14.41 -14.97
CA ASP A 257 18.37 -13.68 -14.38
C ASP A 257 17.92 -12.83 -13.17
N GLN A 258 18.87 -12.09 -12.58
CA GLN A 258 18.59 -11.26 -11.39
C GLN A 258 17.70 -10.06 -11.70
N ASP A 259 17.70 -9.60 -12.96
CA ASP A 259 16.92 -8.47 -13.43
C ASP A 259 15.48 -8.92 -13.76
N GLY A 260 15.28 -10.21 -14.04
CA GLY A 260 13.98 -10.82 -14.31
C GLY A 260 13.79 -11.28 -15.74
N ASP A 261 14.83 -11.17 -16.57
CA ASP A 261 14.79 -11.58 -17.96
C ASP A 261 14.76 -13.11 -18.07
N VAL A 262 13.76 -13.62 -18.79
CA VAL A 262 13.54 -15.06 -18.99
C VAL A 262 14.20 -15.50 -20.30
N THR A 263 15.05 -16.51 -20.22
CA THR A 263 15.60 -17.24 -21.37
C THR A 263 15.09 -18.67 -21.37
N LYS A 264 14.47 -19.07 -22.48
CA LYS A 264 14.04 -20.45 -22.72
C LYS A 264 15.11 -21.21 -23.49
N TYR A 265 15.24 -22.49 -23.17
CA TYR A 265 16.15 -23.42 -23.82
C TYR A 265 15.41 -24.67 -24.29
N ASP A 266 15.79 -25.16 -25.47
CA ASP A 266 15.24 -26.39 -26.05
C ASP A 266 15.78 -27.66 -25.38
N GLU A 267 15.40 -28.83 -25.92
CA GLU A 267 15.86 -30.14 -25.45
C GLU A 267 17.38 -30.36 -25.52
N ASN A 268 18.08 -29.57 -26.34
CA ASN A 268 19.54 -29.63 -26.53
C ASN A 268 20.29 -28.61 -25.65
N GLY A 269 19.55 -27.70 -25.00
CA GLY A 269 20.13 -26.59 -24.24
C GLY A 269 20.53 -25.41 -25.12
N ASP A 270 19.98 -25.31 -26.33
CA ASP A 270 20.12 -24.14 -27.19
C ASP A 270 19.01 -23.13 -26.87
N PRO A 271 19.30 -21.82 -26.81
CA PRO A 271 18.30 -20.81 -26.49
C PRO A 271 17.26 -20.66 -27.62
N GLU A 272 15.99 -20.51 -27.26
CA GLU A 272 14.85 -20.26 -28.17
C GLU A 272 14.49 -18.78 -28.31
#